data_AF-A0A354GJ64-F1
#
_entry.id   AF-A0A354GJ64-F1
#
_cell.length_a   1.000
_cell.length_b   1.000
_cell.length_c   1.000
_cell.angle_alpha   90.00
_cell.angle_beta   90.00
_cell.angle_gamma   90.00
#
_symmetry.space_group_name_H-M   'P 1'
#
loop_
_entity.id
_entity.type
_entity.pdbx_description
1 polymer ?
#
loop_
_entity_poly.entity_id
_entity_poly.type
_entity_poly.pdbx_seq_one_letter_code
_entity_poly.pdbx_strand_id
1 'polypeptide(L)'
;VKSLNHFDVYRLLPKETKDYLPKFLVIKYLVTYKEYYFENNRNFKYKFSDLKQVKTNKATTITEVSEKTNITKNVVSFMNPHILGNYIPKGSIIHILKK
;
A
#
# COMPACT_ATOMS: atom_id res chain seq x y z
N VAL A 1 2.56 3.93 38.01
CA VAL A 1 2.01 4.81 36.95
C VAL A 1 1.11 3.95 36.07
N LYS A 2 -0.20 4.21 36.00
CA LYS A 2 -1.09 3.48 35.09
C LYS A 2 -0.66 3.83 33.65
N SER A 3 -0.35 2.82 32.85
CA SER A 3 -0.14 3.02 31.41
C SER A 3 -1.49 3.42 30.81
N LEU A 4 -1.52 4.58 30.15
CA LEU A 4 -2.68 5.00 29.36
C LEU A 4 -2.77 4.06 28.16
N ASN A 5 -3.92 3.42 27.97
CA ASN A 5 -4.15 2.59 26.80
C ASN A 5 -4.30 3.49 25.55
N HIS A 6 -4.08 2.93 24.37
CA HIS A 6 -4.22 3.63 23.09
C HIS A 6 -5.52 4.45 23.00
N PHE A 7 -6.64 3.88 23.44
CA PHE A 7 -7.95 4.54 23.41
C PHE A 7 -8.05 5.74 24.36
N ASP A 8 -7.34 5.71 25.48
CA ASP A 8 -7.34 6.81 26.45
C ASP A 8 -6.55 8.00 25.89
N VAL A 9 -5.40 7.74 25.29
CA VAL A 9 -4.58 8.78 24.62
C VAL A 9 -5.31 9.34 23.40
N TYR A 10 -5.94 8.48 22.59
CA TYR A 10 -6.66 8.87 21.37
C TYR A 10 -7.81 9.85 21.65
N ARG A 11 -8.50 9.70 22.79
CA ARG A 11 -9.58 10.60 23.19
C ARG A 11 -9.11 12.00 23.56
N LEU A 12 -7.86 12.13 24.00
CA LEU A 12 -7.24 13.39 24.42
C LEU A 12 -6.61 14.16 23.26
N LEU A 13 -6.55 13.59 22.05
CA LEU A 13 -5.97 14.25 20.87
C LEU A 13 -6.91 15.33 20.31
N PRO A 14 -6.38 16.50 19.93
CA PRO A 14 -7.11 17.50 19.14
C PRO A 14 -7.71 16.91 17.87
N LYS A 15 -8.86 17.45 17.43
CA LYS A 15 -9.60 16.93 16.26
C LYS A 15 -8.73 16.92 14.99
N GLU A 16 -7.86 17.91 14.86
CA GLU A 16 -6.91 18.09 13.77
C GLU A 16 -5.89 16.95 13.71
N THR A 17 -5.46 16.43 14.87
CA THR A 17 -4.37 15.45 14.97
C THR A 17 -4.82 14.02 15.18
N LYS A 18 -6.07 13.86 15.61
CA LYS A 18 -6.69 12.58 15.95
C LYS A 18 -6.61 11.53 14.83
N ASP A 19 -6.71 11.95 13.56
CA ASP A 19 -6.75 11.02 12.43
C ASP A 19 -5.38 10.67 11.84
N TYR A 20 -4.38 11.55 12.00
CA TYR A 20 -3.06 11.35 11.41
C TYR A 20 -2.00 10.92 12.42
N LEU A 21 -2.08 11.38 13.68
CA LEU A 21 -1.07 11.10 14.69
C LEU A 21 -0.94 9.61 15.02
N PRO A 22 -2.04 8.83 15.15
CA PRO A 22 -1.93 7.38 15.32
C PRO A 22 -1.24 6.70 14.14
N LYS A 23 -1.57 7.09 12.91
CA LYS A 23 -0.94 6.54 11.69
C LYS A 23 0.55 6.87 11.65
N PHE A 24 0.90 8.11 12.00
CA PHE A 24 2.29 8.55 12.07
C PHE A 24 3.09 7.76 13.13
N LEU A 25 2.51 7.54 14.31
CA LEU A 25 3.13 6.73 15.37
C LEU A 25 3.35 5.29 14.93
N VAL A 26 2.37 4.67 14.26
CA VAL A 26 2.51 3.31 13.71
C VAL A 26 3.61 3.25 12.66
N ILE A 27 3.63 4.19 11.71
CA ILE A 27 4.68 4.27 10.69
C ILE A 27 6.05 4.44 11.34
N LYS A 28 6.18 5.37 12.30
CA LYS A 28 7.42 5.60 13.03
C LYS A 28 7.88 4.32 13.74
N TYR A 29 6.98 3.64 14.44
CA TYR A 29 7.26 2.38 15.12
C TYR A 29 7.75 1.30 14.14
N LEU A 30 7.05 1.09 13.03
CA LEU A 30 7.44 0.13 12.00
C LEU A 30 8.82 0.45 11.42
N VAL A 31 9.13 1.72 11.18
CA VAL A 31 10.44 2.16 10.68
C VAL A 31 11.54 1.96 11.72
N THR A 32 11.27 2.29 12.99
CA THR A 32 12.23 2.11 14.09
C THR A 32 12.57 0.63 14.30
N TYR A 33 11.59 -0.26 14.24
CA TYR A 33 11.77 -1.71 14.44
C TYR A 33 11.79 -2.47 13.12
N LYS A 34 12.25 -1.82 12.05
CA LYS A 34 12.19 -2.37 10.69
C LYS A 34 12.87 -3.73 10.55
N GLU A 35 13.91 -3.96 11.34
CA GLU A 35 14.69 -5.19 11.34
C GLU A 35 13.79 -6.38 11.73
N TYR A 36 13.09 -6.26 12.85
CA TYR A 36 12.12 -7.28 13.31
C TYR A 36 10.94 -7.51 12.37
N TYR A 37 10.42 -6.44 11.75
CA TYR A 37 9.19 -6.53 10.95
C TYR A 37 9.43 -6.78 9.45
N PHE A 38 10.61 -6.46 8.91
CA PHE A 38 10.88 -6.52 7.48
C PHE A 38 12.06 -7.42 7.08
N GLU A 39 12.95 -7.88 7.98
CA GLU A 39 14.07 -8.76 7.61
C GLU A 39 13.60 -10.11 7.03
N ASN A 40 12.46 -10.63 7.49
CA ASN A 40 11.88 -11.89 7.00
C ASN A 40 10.84 -11.69 5.89
N ASN A 41 10.57 -10.45 5.48
CA ASN A 41 9.67 -10.21 4.37
C ASN A 41 10.42 -10.54 3.08
N ARG A 42 10.02 -11.66 2.46
CA ARG A 42 10.45 -12.08 1.13
C ARG A 42 10.51 -10.85 0.24
N ASN A 43 11.73 -10.45 -0.15
CA ASN A 43 11.93 -9.34 -1.05
C ASN A 43 10.97 -9.50 -2.22
N PHE A 44 10.16 -8.47 -2.49
CA PHE A 44 9.31 -8.48 -3.66
C PHE A 44 10.22 -8.82 -4.84
N LYS A 45 9.88 -9.90 -5.57
CA LYS A 45 10.76 -10.47 -6.62
C LYS A 45 11.21 -9.40 -7.63
N TYR A 46 10.40 -8.36 -7.79
CA TYR A 46 10.60 -7.28 -8.73
C TYR A 46 11.11 -6.03 -8.02
N LYS A 47 12.13 -5.41 -8.58
CA LYS A 47 12.58 -4.08 -8.18
C LYS A 47 11.69 -3.02 -8.83
N PHE A 48 11.68 -1.81 -8.26
CA PHE A 48 10.97 -0.68 -8.88
C PHE A 48 11.44 -0.39 -10.31
N SER A 49 12.72 -0.64 -10.61
CA SER A 49 13.30 -0.56 -11.96
C SER A 49 12.61 -1.47 -12.98
N ASP A 50 12.03 -2.58 -12.53
CA ASP A 50 11.40 -3.60 -13.37
C ASP A 50 9.96 -3.20 -13.70
N LEU A 51 9.44 -2.14 -13.07
CA LEU A 51 8.08 -1.65 -13.24
C LEU A 51 8.05 -0.51 -14.25
N LYS A 52 6.98 -0.45 -15.03
CA LYS A 52 6.60 0.71 -15.83
C LYS A 52 5.26 1.26 -15.35
N GLN A 53 5.17 2.58 -15.36
CA GLN A 53 3.91 3.28 -15.13
C GLN A 53 3.15 3.40 -16.44
N VAL A 54 1.87 3.06 -16.41
CA VAL A 54 0.96 3.16 -17.55
C VAL A 54 -0.30 3.88 -17.09
N LYS A 55 -0.77 4.83 -17.90
CA LYS A 55 -2.05 5.50 -17.67
C LYS A 55 -3.18 4.70 -18.31
N THR A 56 -4.26 4.44 -17.58
CA THR A 56 -5.41 3.71 -18.12
C THR A 56 -6.21 4.60 -19.08
N ASN A 57 -6.35 4.17 -20.34
CA ASN A 57 -7.14 4.91 -21.34
C ASN A 57 -8.65 4.73 -21.16
N LYS A 58 -9.06 3.64 -20.52
CA LYS A 58 -10.45 3.31 -20.18
C LYS A 58 -10.51 2.74 -18.78
N ALA A 59 -11.70 2.77 -18.16
CA ALA A 59 -11.92 2.01 -16.94
C ALA A 59 -11.66 0.53 -17.20
N THR A 60 -11.04 -0.14 -16.25
CA THR A 60 -10.63 -1.55 -16.36
C THR A 60 -10.65 -2.17 -14.96
N THR A 61 -10.20 -3.42 -14.86
CA THR A 61 -10.12 -4.11 -13.58
C THR A 61 -8.74 -4.72 -13.34
N ILE A 62 -8.39 -4.99 -12.09
CA ILE A 62 -7.19 -5.76 -11.73
C ILE A 62 -7.20 -7.11 -12.46
N THR A 63 -8.37 -7.73 -12.57
CA THR A 63 -8.59 -8.97 -13.32
C THR A 63 -8.20 -8.83 -14.80
N GLU A 64 -8.71 -7.82 -15.49
CA GLU A 64 -8.37 -7.57 -16.90
C GLU A 64 -6.88 -7.25 -17.11
N VAL A 65 -6.26 -6.51 -16.18
CA VAL A 65 -4.83 -6.18 -16.24
C VAL A 65 -4.00 -7.45 -16.04
N SER A 66 -4.40 -8.31 -15.10
CA SER A 66 -3.77 -9.61 -14.83
C SER A 66 -3.78 -10.50 -16.08
N GLU A 67 -4.92 -10.63 -16.75
CA GLU A 67 -5.05 -11.41 -17.99
C GLU A 67 -4.20 -10.85 -19.13
N LYS A 68 -4.20 -9.53 -19.35
CA LYS A 68 -3.42 -8.88 -20.42
C LYS A 68 -1.92 -8.97 -20.23
N THR A 69 -1.47 -8.96 -18.99
CA THR A 69 -0.04 -8.95 -18.64
C THR A 69 0.49 -10.35 -18.34
N ASN A 70 -0.39 -11.36 -18.23
CA ASN A 70 -0.06 -12.70 -17.78
C ASN A 70 0.61 -12.74 -16.39
N ILE A 71 0.20 -11.81 -15.52
CA ILE A 71 0.67 -11.68 -14.13
C ILE A 71 -0.50 -12.04 -13.23
N THR A 72 -0.29 -12.72 -12.11
CA THR A 72 -1.37 -13.06 -11.18
C THR A 72 -2.00 -11.82 -10.56
N LYS A 73 -3.31 -11.85 -10.30
CA LYS A 73 -4.07 -10.74 -9.68
C LYS A 73 -3.40 -10.25 -8.39
N ASN A 74 -2.92 -11.16 -7.56
CA ASN A 74 -2.25 -10.84 -6.30
C ASN A 74 -0.99 -9.98 -6.52
N VAL A 75 -0.19 -10.31 -7.53
CA VAL A 75 1.01 -9.53 -7.87
C VAL A 75 0.61 -8.17 -8.45
N VAL A 76 -0.40 -8.10 -9.32
CA VAL A 76 -0.90 -6.82 -9.84
C VAL A 76 -1.43 -5.92 -8.72
N SER A 77 -2.21 -6.46 -7.77
CA SER A 77 -2.68 -5.71 -6.60
C SER A 77 -1.53 -5.27 -5.70
N PHE A 78 -0.55 -6.15 -5.47
CA PHE A 78 0.62 -5.82 -4.66
C PHE A 78 1.43 -4.66 -5.26
N MET A 79 1.56 -4.63 -6.60
CA MET A 79 2.24 -3.54 -7.32
C MET A 79 1.45 -2.23 -7.32
N ASN A 80 0.17 -2.27 -6.99
CA ASN A 80 -0.74 -1.13 -7.03
C ASN A 80 -1.50 -0.99 -5.70
N PRO A 81 -0.79 -0.78 -4.58
CA PRO A 81 -1.40 -0.75 -3.24
C PRO A 81 -2.40 0.40 -3.06
N HIS A 82 -2.37 1.43 -3.92
CA HIS A 82 -3.34 2.51 -3.95
C HIS A 82 -4.71 2.10 -4.51
N ILE A 83 -4.83 0.90 -5.09
CA ILE A 83 -6.09 0.37 -5.63
C ILE A 83 -6.66 -0.64 -4.63
N LEU A 84 -7.66 -0.21 -3.86
CA LEU A 84 -8.24 -0.98 -2.75
C LEU A 84 -9.26 -2.06 -3.16
N GLY A 85 -9.44 -2.30 -4.47
CA GLY A 85 -10.44 -3.23 -4.99
C GLY A 85 -10.16 -3.69 -6.42
N ASN A 86 -11.14 -4.33 -7.07
CA ASN A 86 -10.96 -4.83 -8.43
C ASN A 86 -11.11 -3.75 -9.50
N TYR A 87 -11.80 -2.64 -9.23
CA TYR A 87 -12.09 -1.59 -10.21
C TYR A 87 -10.97 -0.56 -10.33
N ILE A 88 -10.58 -0.24 -11.56
CA ILE A 88 -9.57 0.77 -11.89
C ILE A 88 -10.21 1.85 -12.75
N PRO A 89 -10.35 3.09 -12.25
CA PRO A 89 -10.92 4.19 -13.02
C PRO A 89 -10.12 4.52 -14.28
N LYS A 90 -10.79 5.18 -15.24
CA LYS A 90 -10.12 5.79 -16.40
C LYS A 90 -9.17 6.88 -15.94
N GLY A 91 -7.98 6.93 -16.53
CA GLY A 91 -6.96 7.94 -16.25
C GLY A 91 -6.10 7.65 -15.03
N SER A 92 -6.33 6.53 -14.33
CA SER A 92 -5.50 6.07 -13.23
C SER A 92 -4.11 5.65 -13.72
N ILE A 93 -3.10 5.90 -12.88
CA ILE A 93 -1.75 5.39 -13.10
C ILE A 93 -1.66 4.02 -12.46
N ILE A 94 -1.23 3.02 -13.24
CA ILE A 94 -0.98 1.66 -12.80
C ILE A 94 0.48 1.28 -13.04
N HIS A 95 1.03 0.47 -12.15
CA HIS A 95 2.34 -0.14 -12.25
C HIS A 95 2.19 -1.56 -12.77
N ILE A 96 2.89 -1.88 -13.86
CA ILE A 96 2.97 -3.23 -14.44
C ILE A 96 4.42 -3.57 -14.75
N LEU A 97 4.74 -4.86 -14.92
CA LEU A 97 6.09 -5.27 -15.27
C LEU A 97 6.47 -4.77 -16.68
N LYS A 98 7.71 -4.34 -16.83
CA LYS A 98 8.33 -4.18 -18.14
C LYS A 98 8.43 -5.57 -18.79
N LYS A 99 8.13 -5.64 -20.09
CA LYS A 99 8.45 -6.81 -20.89
C LYS A 99 9.92 -6.73 -21.29
#